data_AF-A0A1E4FCC8-F1
#
_entry.id   AF-A0A1E4FCC8-F1
#
_cell.length_a   1.000
_cell.length_b   1.000
_cell.length_c   1.000
_cell.angle_alpha   90.00
_cell.angle_beta   90.00
_cell.angle_gamma   90.00
#
_symmetry.space_group_name_H-M   'P 1'
#
loop_
_entity.id
_entity.type
_entity.pdbx_description
1 polymer ?
#
loop_
_entity_poly.entity_id
_entity_poly.type
_entity_poly.pdbx_seq_one_letter_code
_entity_poly.pdbx_strand_id
1 'polypeptide(L)'
;MTWLEPLLAVGLLAAAGLSDLVGQSAVLLLNRVSPRRFLLCLGGGALLFVVSALTWALGLFGLAWLFGLKLGLLRCLYLVAYAHVPQLAGFLVFLPHFGAYLFHLIRAWVFFDLVVAVGWTSGCSLPVAICCALPGWALHFNLTHLGWARGPWRRLMGRA
;
A
#
# COMPACT_ATOMS: atom_id res chain seq x y z
N MET A 1 7.12 -13.60 20.15
CA MET A 1 7.38 -12.84 18.92
C MET A 1 8.85 -13.01 18.59
N THR A 2 9.17 -13.61 17.45
CA THR A 2 10.56 -13.85 17.02
C THR A 2 11.10 -12.59 16.33
N TRP A 3 12.41 -12.37 16.37
CA TRP A 3 13.07 -11.18 15.77
C TRP A 3 12.89 -11.06 14.25
N LEU A 4 12.43 -12.10 13.57
CA LEU A 4 12.29 -12.17 12.12
C LEU A 4 11.00 -11.56 11.60
N GLU A 5 9.96 -11.51 12.42
CA GLU A 5 8.66 -11.07 11.95
C GLU A 5 8.64 -9.62 11.39
N PRO A 6 9.33 -8.61 11.97
CA PRO A 6 9.28 -7.26 11.40
C PRO A 6 9.97 -7.19 10.03
N LEU A 7 11.01 -8.03 9.82
CA LEU A 7 11.65 -8.18 8.53
C LEU A 7 10.71 -8.80 7.50
N LEU A 8 9.90 -9.79 7.92
CA LEU A 8 8.88 -10.40 7.06
C LEU A 8 7.79 -9.38 6.68
N ALA A 9 7.32 -8.56 7.63
CA ALA A 9 6.33 -7.53 7.36
C ALA A 9 6.85 -6.50 6.33
N VAL A 10 8.08 -6.01 6.52
CA VAL A 10 8.71 -5.08 5.58
C VAL A 10 8.97 -5.74 4.22
N GLY A 11 9.43 -6.99 4.21
CA GLY A 11 9.65 -7.76 2.99
C GLY A 11 8.36 -7.97 2.20
N LEU A 12 7.26 -8.28 2.88
CA LEU A 12 5.94 -8.41 2.28
C LEU A 12 5.45 -7.08 1.70
N LEU A 13 5.58 -5.98 2.45
CA LEU A 13 5.24 -4.64 1.95
C LEU A 13 6.08 -4.24 0.73
N ALA A 14 7.37 -4.56 0.73
CA ALA A 14 8.25 -4.30 -0.40
C ALA A 14 7.85 -5.13 -1.63
N ALA A 15 7.55 -6.42 -1.46
CA ALA A 15 7.09 -7.29 -2.53
C ALA A 15 5.72 -6.85 -3.10
N ALA A 16 4.77 -6.48 -2.22
CA ALA A 16 3.47 -5.95 -2.60
C ALA A 16 3.61 -4.63 -3.37
N GLY A 17 4.46 -3.71 -2.89
CA GLY A 17 4.74 -2.45 -3.57
C GLY A 17 5.40 -2.65 -4.94
N LEU A 18 6.36 -3.57 -5.06
CA LEU A 18 6.98 -3.91 -6.34
C LEU A 18 5.97 -4.50 -7.33
N SER A 19 5.13 -5.44 -6.88
CA SER A 19 4.09 -6.05 -7.73
C SER A 19 3.07 -5.02 -8.22
N ASP A 20 2.57 -4.17 -7.33
CA ASP A 20 1.65 -3.08 -7.65
C ASP A 20 2.24 -2.09 -8.66
N LEU A 21 3.52 -1.73 -8.50
CA LEU A 21 4.20 -0.82 -9.42
C LEU A 21 4.49 -1.47 -10.77
N VAL A 22 4.80 -2.77 -10.82
CA VAL A 22 4.93 -3.51 -12.10
C VAL A 22 3.60 -3.45 -12.85
N GLY A 23 2.47 -3.65 -12.17
CA GLY A 23 1.14 -3.51 -12.77
C GLY A 23 0.88 -2.12 -13.35
N GLN A 24 1.31 -1.07 -12.66
CA GLN A 24 1.18 0.32 -13.09
C GLN A 24 2.26 0.77 -14.10
N SER A 25 3.30 -0.05 -14.31
CA SER A 25 4.46 0.32 -15.13
C SER A 25 4.18 0.29 -16.64
N ALA A 26 3.00 -0.15 -17.07
CA ALA A 26 2.57 -0.15 -18.47
C ALA A 26 2.80 1.22 -19.14
N VAL A 27 2.51 2.32 -18.44
CA VAL A 27 2.73 3.68 -18.96
C VAL A 27 4.21 3.98 -19.18
N LEU A 28 5.11 3.51 -18.31
CA LEU A 28 6.55 3.69 -18.48
C LEU A 28 7.08 2.87 -19.66
N LEU A 29 6.59 1.65 -19.83
CA LEU A 29 6.97 0.80 -20.97
C LEU A 29 6.46 1.39 -22.30
N LEU A 30 5.22 1.88 -22.33
CA LEU A 30 4.65 2.57 -23.49
C LEU A 30 5.44 3.84 -23.84
N ASN A 31 5.90 4.59 -22.84
CA ASN A 31 6.73 5.78 -23.03
C ASN A 31 8.21 5.47 -23.35
N ARG A 32 8.58 4.20 -23.59
CA ARG A 32 9.95 3.75 -23.92
C ARG A 32 11.03 4.34 -23.00
N VAL A 33 10.76 4.45 -21.70
CA VAL A 33 11.74 5.02 -20.77
C VAL A 33 12.95 4.08 -20.68
N SER A 34 14.16 4.64 -20.60
CA SER A 34 15.38 3.84 -20.50
C SER A 34 15.37 2.91 -19.28
N PRO A 35 15.95 1.69 -19.35
CA PRO A 35 15.90 0.71 -18.25
C PRO A 35 16.40 1.25 -16.91
N ARG A 36 17.41 2.13 -16.93
CA ARG A 36 17.92 2.77 -15.70
C ARG A 36 16.88 3.68 -15.04
N ARG A 37 16.16 4.50 -15.82
CA ARG A 37 15.10 5.37 -15.31
C ARG A 37 13.90 4.55 -14.83
N PHE A 38 13.58 3.46 -15.53
CA PHE A 38 12.55 2.51 -15.10
C PHE A 38 12.85 1.94 -13.71
N LEU A 39 14.07 1.45 -13.49
CA LEU A 39 14.48 0.90 -12.18
C LEU A 39 14.47 1.96 -11.07
N LEU A 40 14.89 3.20 -11.36
CA LEU A 40 14.83 4.30 -10.39
C LEU A 40 13.38 4.66 -10.01
N CYS A 41 12.48 4.71 -11.00
CA CYS A 41 11.05 4.92 -10.77
C CYS A 41 10.43 3.77 -9.96
N LEU A 42 10.77 2.52 -10.30
CA LEU A 42 10.29 1.34 -9.60
C LEU A 42 10.77 1.31 -8.14
N GLY A 43 12.06 1.55 -7.91
CA GLY A 43 12.64 1.61 -6.56
C GLY A 43 12.09 2.77 -5.72
N GLY A 44 11.98 3.97 -6.30
CA GLY A 44 11.40 5.13 -5.63
C GLY A 44 9.93 4.93 -5.28
N GLY A 45 9.16 4.32 -6.19
CA GLY A 45 7.78 3.92 -5.93
C GLY A 45 7.66 2.90 -4.81
N ALA A 46 8.53 1.88 -4.80
CA ALA A 46 8.48 0.81 -3.80
C ALA A 46 8.82 1.36 -2.41
N LEU A 47 9.80 2.26 -2.34
CA LEU A 47 10.13 2.97 -1.11
C LEU A 47 8.96 3.83 -0.61
N LEU A 48 8.33 4.61 -1.50
CA LEU A 48 7.15 5.42 -1.16
C LEU A 48 5.99 4.54 -0.65
N PHE A 49 5.78 3.39 -1.29
CA PHE A 49 4.79 2.41 -0.86
C PHE A 49 5.07 1.92 0.56
N VAL A 50 6.30 1.48 0.85
CA VAL A 50 6.67 1.01 2.20
C VAL A 50 6.51 2.13 3.22
N VAL A 51 7.02 3.33 2.94
CA VAL A 51 6.91 4.48 3.87
C VAL A 51 5.45 4.85 4.15
N SER A 52 4.60 4.86 3.11
CA SER A 52 3.18 5.14 3.29
C SER A 52 2.45 4.05 4.09
N ALA A 53 2.79 2.78 3.89
CA ALA A 53 2.26 1.68 4.70
C ALA A 53 2.74 1.74 6.16
N LEU A 54 4.01 2.08 6.40
CA LEU A 54 4.52 2.31 7.77
C LEU A 54 3.81 3.48 8.45
N THR A 55 3.56 4.56 7.70
CA THR A 55 2.79 5.71 8.19
C THR A 55 1.35 5.31 8.53
N TRP A 56 0.74 4.43 7.74
CA TRP A 56 -0.56 3.86 8.04
C TRP A 56 -0.52 3.03 9.33
N ALA A 57 0.48 2.16 9.52
CA ALA A 57 0.61 1.39 10.76
C ALA A 57 0.75 2.28 12.01
N LEU A 58 1.48 3.39 11.91
CA LEU A 58 1.57 4.40 12.97
C LEU A 58 0.23 5.10 13.23
N GLY A 59 -0.49 5.50 12.17
CA GLY A 59 -1.82 6.10 12.28
C GLY A 59 -2.83 5.14 12.90
N LEU A 60 -2.80 3.86 12.50
CA LEU A 60 -3.60 2.80 13.09
C LEU A 60 -3.30 2.64 14.57
N PHE A 61 -2.02 2.62 14.96
CA PHE A 61 -1.62 2.53 16.37
C PHE A 61 -2.12 3.74 17.17
N GLY A 62 -1.96 4.96 16.65
CA GLY A 62 -2.43 6.18 17.32
C GLY A 62 -3.95 6.22 17.50
N LEU A 63 -4.71 5.83 16.47
CA LEU A 63 -6.18 5.76 16.56
C LEU A 63 -6.64 4.61 17.45
N ALA A 64 -6.00 3.45 17.36
CA ALA A 64 -6.28 2.32 18.25
C ALA A 64 -6.09 2.72 19.71
N TRP A 65 -5.01 3.43 20.03
CA TRP A 65 -4.78 3.97 21.38
C TRP A 65 -5.86 4.98 21.79
N LEU A 66 -6.24 5.90 20.90
CA LEU A 66 -7.30 6.89 21.15
C LEU A 66 -8.66 6.24 21.44
N PHE A 67 -8.98 5.15 20.76
CA PHE A 67 -10.21 4.38 20.98
C PHE A 67 -10.09 3.34 22.12
N GLY A 68 -8.98 3.29 22.85
CA GLY A 68 -8.77 2.37 23.98
C GLY A 68 -8.54 0.91 23.57
N LEU A 69 -8.18 0.64 22.31
CA LEU A 69 -7.89 -0.69 21.81
C LEU A 69 -6.50 -1.14 22.27
N LYS A 70 -6.39 -2.37 22.78
CA LYS A 70 -5.13 -2.96 23.25
C LYS A 70 -4.28 -3.51 22.10
N LEU A 71 -3.97 -2.68 21.12
CA LEU A 71 -3.10 -3.02 19.97
C LEU A 71 -1.72 -2.40 20.15
N GLY A 72 -0.68 -3.24 20.19
CA GLY A 72 0.71 -2.78 20.16
C GLY A 72 1.15 -2.36 18.77
N LEU A 73 2.14 -1.47 18.67
CA LEU A 73 2.65 -0.96 17.38
C LEU A 73 3.09 -2.09 16.42
N LEU A 74 3.80 -3.10 16.92
CA LEU A 74 4.20 -4.25 16.10
C LEU A 74 2.98 -5.01 15.55
N ARG A 75 1.91 -5.14 16.34
CA ARG A 75 0.66 -5.77 15.89
C ARG A 75 0.04 -4.94 14.76
N CYS A 76 -0.03 -3.62 14.91
CA CYS A 76 -0.52 -2.72 13.87
C CYS A 76 0.30 -2.85 12.57
N LEU A 77 1.63 -2.96 12.67
CA LEU A 77 2.50 -3.20 11.53
C LEU A 77 2.14 -4.50 10.80
N TYR A 78 1.91 -5.61 11.52
CA TYR A 78 1.48 -6.87 10.90
C TYR A 78 0.12 -6.78 10.26
N LEU A 79 -0.85 -6.16 10.94
CA LEU A 79 -2.21 -6.04 10.40
C LEU A 79 -2.18 -5.27 9.08
N VAL A 80 -1.42 -4.17 9.03
CA VAL A 80 -1.23 -3.41 7.80
C VAL A 80 -0.50 -4.25 6.76
N ALA A 81 0.64 -4.88 7.08
CA ALA A 81 1.37 -5.71 6.11
C ALA A 81 0.50 -6.84 5.56
N TYR A 82 -0.21 -7.57 6.42
CA TYR A 82 -1.09 -8.66 6.03
C TYR A 82 -2.26 -8.17 5.15
N ALA A 83 -2.84 -7.01 5.46
CA ALA A 83 -3.88 -6.42 4.61
C ALA A 83 -3.39 -6.07 3.20
N HIS A 84 -2.07 -5.91 2.98
CA HIS A 84 -1.48 -5.67 1.66
C HIS A 84 -1.17 -6.96 0.88
N VAL A 85 -1.47 -8.16 1.41
CA VAL A 85 -1.27 -9.43 0.69
C VAL A 85 -1.96 -9.46 -0.69
N PRO A 86 -3.20 -8.96 -0.87
CA PRO A 86 -3.83 -8.92 -2.19
C PRO A 86 -3.02 -8.13 -3.24
N GLN A 87 -2.20 -7.15 -2.83
CA GLN A 87 -1.35 -6.39 -3.75
C GLN A 87 -0.15 -7.18 -4.28
N LEU A 88 0.15 -8.37 -3.77
CA LEU A 88 1.06 -9.29 -4.45
C LEU A 88 0.53 -9.69 -5.83
N ALA A 89 -0.79 -9.67 -6.04
CA ALA A 89 -1.43 -9.82 -7.34
C ALA A 89 -1.53 -8.51 -8.15
N GLY A 90 -0.91 -7.42 -7.67
CA GLY A 90 -0.96 -6.10 -8.29
C GLY A 90 -0.43 -6.06 -9.72
N PHE A 91 0.49 -6.95 -10.08
CA PHE A 91 0.97 -7.09 -11.46
C PHE A 91 -0.15 -7.42 -12.47
N LEU A 92 -1.26 -8.02 -12.04
CA LEU A 92 -2.42 -8.32 -12.90
C LEU A 92 -3.12 -7.06 -13.41
N VAL A 93 -2.87 -5.90 -12.79
CA VAL A 93 -3.33 -4.59 -13.29
C VAL A 93 -2.78 -4.29 -14.68
N PHE A 94 -1.71 -4.97 -15.10
CA PHE A 94 -1.17 -4.88 -16.45
C PHE A 94 -2.14 -5.40 -17.54
N LEU A 95 -3.21 -6.13 -17.18
CA LEU A 95 -4.17 -6.67 -18.14
C LEU A 95 -4.89 -5.58 -18.95
N PRO A 96 -4.92 -5.70 -20.30
CA PRO A 96 -5.67 -4.77 -21.16
C PRO A 96 -7.15 -4.73 -20.77
N HIS A 97 -7.75 -3.53 -20.77
CA HIS A 97 -9.17 -3.26 -20.46
C HIS A 97 -9.61 -3.54 -19.01
N PHE A 98 -9.03 -4.51 -18.31
CA PHE A 98 -9.39 -4.87 -16.94
C PHE A 98 -8.52 -4.23 -15.86
N GLY A 99 -7.37 -3.66 -16.23
CA GLY A 99 -6.39 -3.13 -15.28
C GLY A 99 -6.96 -2.13 -14.27
N ALA A 100 -7.74 -1.14 -14.73
CA ALA A 100 -8.35 -0.14 -13.85
C ALA A 100 -9.34 -0.75 -12.85
N TYR A 101 -10.15 -1.72 -13.28
CA TYR A 101 -11.10 -2.41 -12.41
C TYR A 101 -10.38 -3.26 -11.37
N LEU A 102 -9.37 -4.03 -11.79
CA LEU A 102 -8.54 -4.84 -10.89
C LEU A 102 -7.80 -3.96 -9.87
N PHE A 103 -7.29 -2.80 -10.30
CA PHE A 103 -6.63 -1.85 -9.42
C PHE A 103 -7.57 -1.40 -8.29
N HIS A 104 -8.77 -0.92 -8.63
CA HIS A 104 -9.74 -0.49 -7.62
C HIS A 104 -10.22 -1.65 -6.74
N LEU A 105 -10.43 -2.83 -7.31
CA LEU A 105 -10.83 -4.03 -6.57
C LEU A 105 -9.78 -4.42 -5.53
N ILE A 106 -8.50 -4.51 -5.91
CA ILE A 106 -7.40 -4.85 -5.01
C ILE A 106 -7.28 -3.79 -3.90
N ARG A 107 -7.44 -2.49 -4.23
CA ARG A 107 -7.36 -1.40 -3.25
C ARG A 107 -8.52 -1.41 -2.25
N ALA A 108 -9.71 -1.76 -2.70
CA ALA A 108 -10.86 -1.96 -1.83
C ALA A 108 -10.66 -3.20 -0.95
N TRP A 109 -10.12 -4.28 -1.51
CA TRP A 109 -9.80 -5.50 -0.77
C TRP A 109 -8.86 -5.21 0.40
N VAL A 110 -7.74 -4.52 0.16
CA VAL A 110 -6.78 -4.13 1.21
C VAL A 110 -7.44 -3.37 2.35
N PHE A 111 -8.38 -2.47 2.04
CA PHE A 111 -9.15 -1.75 3.06
C PHE A 111 -10.02 -2.70 3.90
N PHE A 112 -10.79 -3.57 3.24
CA PHE A 112 -11.66 -4.53 3.93
C PHE A 112 -10.87 -5.54 4.77
N ASP A 113 -9.75 -6.05 4.26
CA ASP A 113 -8.87 -6.94 5.01
C ASP A 113 -8.38 -6.27 6.30
N LEU A 114 -7.99 -4.99 6.26
CA LEU A 114 -7.57 -4.30 7.46
C LEU A 114 -8.73 -4.08 8.44
N VAL A 115 -9.90 -3.68 7.94
CA VAL A 115 -11.10 -3.48 8.79
C VAL A 115 -11.46 -4.79 9.50
N VAL A 116 -11.51 -5.91 8.77
CA VAL A 116 -11.79 -7.24 9.33
C VAL A 116 -10.71 -7.65 10.32
N ALA A 117 -9.43 -7.47 9.97
CA ALA A 117 -8.31 -7.87 10.83
C ALA A 117 -8.28 -7.06 12.14
N VAL A 118 -8.52 -5.75 12.09
CA VAL A 118 -8.62 -4.89 13.28
C VAL A 118 -9.85 -5.27 14.12
N GLY A 119 -11.01 -5.44 13.50
CA GLY A 119 -12.24 -5.81 14.19
C GLY A 119 -12.10 -7.15 14.93
N TRP A 120 -11.57 -8.16 14.25
CA TRP A 120 -11.38 -9.49 14.82
C TRP A 120 -10.30 -9.54 15.91
N THR A 121 -9.18 -8.81 15.74
CA THR A 121 -8.08 -8.85 16.72
C THR A 121 -8.30 -7.99 17.95
N SER A 122 -9.04 -6.88 17.83
CA SER A 122 -9.32 -5.99 18.96
C SER A 122 -10.70 -6.19 19.59
N GLY A 123 -11.60 -6.93 18.93
CA GLY A 123 -12.98 -7.12 19.37
C GLY A 123 -13.82 -5.85 19.32
N CYS A 124 -13.39 -4.84 18.55
CA CYS A 124 -14.07 -3.56 18.47
C CYS A 124 -15.29 -3.61 17.53
N SER A 125 -16.15 -2.59 17.64
CA SER A 125 -17.28 -2.45 16.73
C SER A 125 -16.82 -2.05 15.32
N LEU A 126 -17.60 -2.45 14.30
CA LEU A 126 -17.30 -2.15 12.90
C LEU A 126 -17.02 -0.65 12.63
N PRO A 127 -17.77 0.32 13.18
CA PRO A 127 -17.47 1.74 12.97
C PRO A 127 -16.08 2.14 13.49
N VAL A 128 -15.65 1.60 14.64
CA VAL A 128 -14.33 1.89 15.20
C VAL A 128 -13.22 1.31 14.31
N ALA A 129 -13.39 0.07 13.82
CA ALA A 129 -12.45 -0.54 12.89
C ALA A 129 -12.32 0.28 11.59
N ILE A 130 -13.45 0.74 11.03
CA ILE A 130 -13.48 1.62 9.86
C ILE A 130 -12.75 2.94 10.14
N CYS A 131 -13.04 3.61 11.25
CA CYS A 131 -12.38 4.85 11.63
C CYS A 131 -10.87 4.69 11.80
N CYS A 132 -10.40 3.55 12.30
CA CYS A 132 -8.98 3.26 12.43
C CYS A 132 -8.29 2.97 11.09
N ALA A 133 -8.98 2.31 10.16
CA ALA A 133 -8.42 1.91 8.86
C ALA A 133 -8.45 3.03 7.81
N LEU A 134 -9.54 3.81 7.77
CA LEU A 134 -9.86 4.74 6.68
C LEU A 134 -8.80 5.84 6.44
N PRO A 135 -8.27 6.54 7.47
CA PRO A 135 -7.35 7.66 7.24
C PRO A 135 -6.06 7.22 6.56
N GLY A 136 -5.47 6.11 7.02
CA GLY A 136 -4.24 5.60 6.44
C GLY A 136 -4.44 4.93 5.09
N TRP A 137 -5.59 4.27 4.85
CA TRP A 137 -5.95 3.79 3.50
C TRP A 137 -6.03 4.96 2.52
N ALA A 138 -6.75 6.03 2.89
CA ALA A 138 -6.91 7.21 2.06
C ALA A 138 -5.55 7.86 1.79
N LEU A 139 -4.70 8.03 2.81
CA LEU A 139 -3.35 8.55 2.66
C LEU A 139 -2.51 7.68 1.71
N HIS A 140 -2.46 6.37 1.96
CA HIS A 140 -1.70 5.42 1.15
C HIS A 140 -2.17 5.45 -0.31
N PHE A 141 -3.49 5.37 -0.54
CA PHE A 141 -4.09 5.45 -1.88
C PHE A 141 -3.69 6.75 -2.61
N ASN A 142 -3.81 7.90 -1.95
CA ASN A 142 -3.46 9.19 -2.55
C ASN A 142 -1.96 9.28 -2.89
N LEU A 143 -1.08 8.82 -1.99
CA LEU A 143 0.36 8.86 -2.21
C LEU A 143 0.81 7.92 -3.34
N THR A 144 0.28 6.71 -3.40
CA THR A 144 0.71 5.72 -4.40
C THR A 144 0.02 5.88 -5.74
N HIS A 145 -1.20 6.41 -5.81
CA HIS A 145 -1.94 6.57 -7.07
C HIS A 145 -1.85 8.01 -7.62
N LEU A 146 -2.16 9.04 -6.81
CA LEU A 146 -2.20 10.43 -7.29
C LEU A 146 -0.82 11.11 -7.25
N GLY A 147 0.09 10.65 -6.39
CA GLY A 147 1.46 11.16 -6.33
C GLY A 147 2.21 11.04 -7.66
N TRP A 148 1.90 10.01 -8.45
CA TRP A 148 2.44 9.83 -9.80
C TRP A 148 1.81 10.78 -10.83
N ALA A 149 0.50 11.03 -10.73
CA ALA A 149 -0.22 11.89 -11.68
C ALA A 149 0.10 13.39 -11.51
N ARG A 150 0.43 13.84 -10.28
CA ARG A 150 0.58 15.27 -9.92
C ARG A 150 1.98 15.67 -9.42
N GLY A 151 2.88 14.71 -9.20
CA GLY A 151 4.19 14.96 -8.61
C GLY A 151 5.25 15.52 -9.56
N PRO A 152 6.45 15.86 -9.03
CA PRO A 152 7.59 16.37 -9.80
C PRO A 152 8.06 15.43 -10.93
N TRP A 153 7.63 14.16 -10.89
CA TRP A 153 7.88 13.12 -11.89
C TRP A 153 7.37 13.45 -13.30
N ARG A 154 6.33 14.31 -13.42
CA ARG A 154 5.89 14.84 -14.73
C ARG A 154 7.03 15.52 -15.49
N ARG A 155 7.94 16.21 -14.78
CA ARG A 155 9.11 16.88 -15.38
C ARG A 155 10.19 15.89 -15.85
N LEU A 156 10.26 14.71 -15.23
CA LEU A 156 11.18 13.64 -15.65
C LEU A 156 10.66 12.87 -16.87
N MET A 157 9.34 12.83 -17.08
CA MET A 157 8.71 12.21 -18.26
C MET A 157 8.54 13.17 -19.45
N GLY A 158 8.52 14.48 -19.22
CA GLY A 158 8.25 15.52 -20.22
C GLY A 158 9.43 15.97 -21.10
N ARG A 159 10.49 15.17 -21.22
CA ARG A 159 11.55 15.38 -22.23
C ARG A 159 11.75 14.08 -23.00
N ALA A 160 10.79 13.80 -23.88
CA ALA A 160 11.00 12.92 -25.03
C ALA A 160 11.66 13.72 -26.14
#